data_AF-A0A354P2I6-F1
#
_entry.id   AF-A0A354P2I6-F1
#
_cell.length_a   1.000
_cell.length_b   1.000
_cell.length_c   1.000
_cell.angle_alpha   90.00
_cell.angle_beta   90.00
_cell.angle_gamma   90.00
#
_symmetry.space_group_name_H-M   'P 1'
#
loop_
_entity.id
_entity.type
_entity.pdbx_description
1 polymer ?
#
loop_
_entity_poly.entity_id
_entity_poly.type
_entity_poly.pdbx_seq_one_letter_code
_entity_poly.pdbx_strand_id
1 'polypeptide(L)'
;ELLIANRTRARSESLAEELTGTVVEFDDIASNLENVDIAILATDAPEFILSSQMVSESQRYAPADRKLFIFDLALPRDVEPSVAHIPNVELFNIDDLSSIAEDNMNDRKRAAVEAEAIIEEEVQRFMRWWESLDAEPMLRELRIQAEDIRQQEIA
;
A
#
# COMPACT_ATOMS: atom_id res chain seq x y z
N GLU A 1 -0.98 10.94 23.24
CA GLU A 1 0.06 9.87 23.28
C GLU A 1 -0.05 9.08 21.99
N LEU A 2 1.05 8.55 21.44
CA LEU A 2 1.05 7.75 20.22
C LEU A 2 1.26 6.28 20.58
N LEU A 3 0.25 5.45 20.31
CA LEU A 3 0.33 4.00 20.51
C LEU A 3 0.61 3.32 19.17
N ILE A 4 1.52 2.35 19.16
CA ILE A 4 1.96 1.66 17.94
C ILE A 4 1.86 0.15 18.14
N ALA A 5 1.09 -0.50 17.29
CA ALA A 5 0.88 -1.94 17.29
C ALA A 5 1.33 -2.54 15.95
N ASN A 6 1.98 -3.70 15.99
CA ASN A 6 2.31 -4.47 14.79
C ASN A 6 2.40 -5.96 15.13
N ARG A 7 1.96 -6.85 14.23
CA ARG A 7 2.15 -8.30 14.40
C ARG A 7 3.62 -8.68 14.56
N THR A 8 4.51 -7.97 13.88
CA THR A 8 5.95 -8.10 14.07
C THR A 8 6.44 -7.00 15.00
N ARG A 9 6.68 -7.36 16.27
CA ARG A 9 7.09 -6.41 17.33
C ARG A 9 8.29 -5.53 16.96
N ALA A 10 9.30 -6.08 16.29
CA ALA A 10 10.46 -5.30 15.86
C ALA A 10 10.09 -4.10 14.96
N ARG A 11 9.01 -4.20 14.19
CA ARG A 11 8.51 -3.09 13.35
C ARG A 11 7.87 -1.99 14.19
N SER A 12 7.07 -2.34 15.21
CA SER A 12 6.48 -1.34 16.10
C SER A 12 7.55 -0.68 16.98
N GLU A 13 8.57 -1.42 17.42
CA GLU A 13 9.72 -0.86 18.17
C GLU A 13 10.50 0.15 17.32
N SER A 14 10.86 -0.21 16.08
CA SER A 14 11.53 0.69 15.14
C SER A 14 10.74 1.98 14.90
N LEU A 15 9.43 1.88 14.70
CA LEU A 15 8.58 3.05 14.45
C LEU A 15 8.36 3.89 15.72
N ALA A 16 8.29 3.24 16.88
CA ALA A 16 8.18 3.91 18.18
C ALA A 16 9.43 4.72 18.51
N GLU A 17 10.62 4.24 18.16
CA GLU A 17 11.87 4.99 18.29
C GLU A 17 11.87 6.25 17.41
N GLU A 18 11.40 6.14 16.16
CA GLU A 18 11.35 7.27 15.23
C GLU A 18 10.33 8.33 15.65
N LEU A 19 9.13 7.91 16.05
CA LEU A 19 8.00 8.80 16.33
C LEU A 19 7.82 9.13 17.81
N THR A 20 8.69 8.61 18.68
CA THR A 20 8.54 8.72 20.15
C THR A 20 7.19 8.17 20.63
N GLY A 21 6.82 6.98 20.13
CA GLY A 21 5.58 6.29 20.47
C GLY A 21 5.76 5.22 21.55
N THR A 22 4.64 4.71 22.06
CA THR A 22 4.58 3.58 22.99
C THR A 22 4.17 2.34 22.21
N VAL A 23 4.95 1.26 22.30
CA VAL A 23 4.58 -0.03 21.69
C VAL A 23 3.52 -0.72 22.55
N VAL A 24 2.45 -1.17 21.90
CA VAL A 24 1.43 -2.04 22.50
C VAL A 24 1.39 -3.38 21.78
N GLU A 25 0.91 -4.43 22.46
CA GLU A 25 0.73 -5.73 21.82
C GLU A 25 -0.35 -5.65 20.75
N PHE A 26 -0.15 -6.38 19.64
CA PHE A 26 -1.10 -6.38 18.53
C PHE A 26 -2.48 -6.90 18.94
N ASP A 27 -2.54 -7.87 19.86
CA ASP A 27 -3.79 -8.44 20.34
C ASP A 27 -4.55 -7.48 21.28
N ASP A 28 -3.88 -6.46 21.80
CA ASP A 28 -4.44 -5.45 22.70
C ASP A 28 -4.98 -4.22 21.96
N ILE A 29 -5.00 -4.21 20.62
CA ILE A 29 -5.49 -3.04 19.86
C ILE A 29 -6.91 -2.65 20.29
N ALA A 30 -7.82 -3.64 20.41
CA ALA A 30 -9.22 -3.38 20.72
C ALA A 30 -9.43 -2.74 22.10
N SER A 31 -8.66 -3.15 23.12
CA SER A 31 -8.74 -2.57 24.46
C SER A 31 -8.15 -1.15 24.51
N ASN A 32 -7.15 -0.86 23.69
CA ASN A 32 -6.57 0.48 23.61
C ASN A 32 -7.47 1.49 22.88
N LEU A 33 -8.45 1.04 22.07
CA LEU A 33 -9.37 1.93 21.35
C LEU A 33 -10.19 2.86 22.25
N GLU A 34 -10.40 2.48 23.51
CA GLU A 34 -11.20 3.29 24.45
C GLU A 34 -10.48 4.58 24.85
N ASN A 35 -9.14 4.59 24.75
CA ASN A 35 -8.24 5.64 25.20
C ASN A 35 -7.63 6.48 24.05
N VAL A 36 -8.02 6.24 22.79
CA VAL A 36 -7.49 6.97 21.63
C VAL A 36 -8.59 7.71 20.89
N ASP A 37 -8.32 8.95 20.50
CA ASP A 37 -9.23 9.75 19.69
C ASP A 37 -9.15 9.42 18.20
N ILE A 38 -7.98 8.95 17.76
CA ILE A 38 -7.68 8.65 16.35
C ILE A 38 -7.01 7.28 16.27
N ALA A 39 -7.54 6.40 15.42
CA ALA A 39 -6.93 5.14 15.05
C ALA A 39 -6.57 5.17 13.56
N ILE A 40 -5.33 4.80 13.23
CA ILE A 40 -4.85 4.70 11.84
C ILE A 40 -4.48 3.24 11.59
N LEU A 41 -5.12 2.62 10.61
CA LEU A 41 -4.89 1.24 10.21
C LEU A 41 -4.30 1.25 8.81
N ALA A 42 -3.16 0.59 8.66
CA ALA A 42 -2.40 0.54 7.42
C ALA A 42 -1.60 -0.77 7.36
N THR A 43 -2.30 -1.89 7.52
CA THR A 43 -1.68 -3.22 7.52
C THR A 43 -1.85 -3.92 6.17
N ASP A 44 -1.24 -5.10 6.06
CA ASP A 44 -1.35 -6.01 4.91
C ASP A 44 -2.17 -7.27 5.29
N ALA A 45 -3.13 -7.10 6.22
CA ALA A 45 -3.95 -8.21 6.69
C ALA A 45 -5.00 -8.59 5.65
N PRO A 46 -5.22 -9.89 5.39
CA PRO A 46 -6.25 -10.34 4.46
C PRO A 46 -7.67 -10.29 5.05
N GLU A 47 -7.78 -10.11 6.37
CA GLU A 47 -9.01 -10.11 7.15
C GLU A 47 -9.11 -8.81 7.95
N PHE A 48 -10.34 -8.44 8.31
CA PHE A 48 -10.57 -7.28 9.17
C PHE A 48 -9.87 -7.46 10.52
N ILE A 49 -9.06 -6.47 10.89
CA ILE A 49 -8.44 -6.36 12.22
C ILE A 49 -9.46 -5.83 13.22
N LEU A 50 -10.30 -4.88 12.81
CA LEU A 50 -11.33 -4.29 13.67
C LEU A 50 -12.72 -4.70 13.19
N SER A 51 -13.40 -5.49 14.03
CA SER A 51 -14.82 -5.79 13.85
C SER A 51 -15.71 -4.77 14.53
N SER A 52 -16.95 -4.66 14.06
CA SER A 52 -18.00 -3.84 14.68
C SER A 52 -18.23 -4.20 16.15
N GLN A 53 -18.11 -5.48 16.53
CA GLN A 53 -18.23 -5.93 17.91
C GLN A 53 -17.11 -5.34 18.78
N MET A 54 -15.86 -5.46 18.35
CA MET A 54 -14.70 -4.96 19.11
C MET A 54 -14.79 -3.45 19.35
N VAL A 55 -15.11 -2.70 18.29
CA VAL A 55 -15.26 -1.23 18.39
C VAL A 55 -16.44 -0.86 19.28
N SER A 56 -17.58 -1.54 19.14
CA SER A 56 -18.76 -1.29 19.98
C SER A 56 -18.49 -1.57 21.45
N GLU A 57 -17.73 -2.63 21.76
CA GLU A 57 -17.33 -2.96 23.13
C GLU A 57 -16.42 -1.88 23.72
N SER A 58 -15.41 -1.44 22.96
CA SER A 58 -14.52 -0.33 23.36
C SER A 58 -15.30 0.96 23.65
N GLN A 59 -16.27 1.32 22.80
CA GLN A 59 -17.07 2.53 22.97
C GLN A 59 -17.96 2.52 24.23
N ARG A 60 -18.25 1.35 24.82
CA ARG A 60 -18.99 1.27 26.10
C ARG A 60 -18.18 1.78 27.28
N TYR A 61 -16.86 1.67 27.22
CA TYR A 61 -15.94 2.10 28.27
C TYR A 61 -15.34 3.48 28.01
N ALA A 62 -15.45 3.97 26.77
CA ALA A 62 -15.04 5.31 26.40
C ALA A 62 -15.92 6.41 27.05
N PRO A 63 -15.38 7.62 27.27
CA PRO A 63 -16.19 8.78 27.67
C PRO A 63 -17.29 9.09 26.65
N ALA A 64 -18.50 9.41 27.12
CA ALA A 64 -19.69 9.54 26.28
C ALA A 64 -19.62 10.68 25.24
N ASP A 65 -18.81 11.71 25.50
CA ASP A 65 -18.58 12.88 24.65
C ASP A 65 -17.38 12.71 23.70
N ARG A 66 -16.62 11.62 23.83
CA ARG A 66 -15.46 11.35 23.00
C ARG A 66 -15.90 10.78 21.64
N LYS A 67 -15.33 11.32 20.56
CA LYS A 67 -15.42 10.72 19.23
C LYS A 67 -14.17 9.89 18.93
N LEU A 68 -14.35 8.79 18.22
CA LEU A 68 -13.27 7.97 17.67
C LEU A 68 -13.25 8.14 16.15
N PHE A 69 -12.15 8.66 15.63
CA PHE A 69 -11.90 8.74 14.20
C PHE A 69 -11.03 7.55 13.77
N ILE A 70 -11.48 6.80 12.78
CA ILE A 70 -10.75 5.64 12.25
C ILE A 70 -10.39 5.92 10.80
N PHE A 71 -9.10 5.85 10.49
CA PHE A 71 -8.57 5.95 9.13
C PHE A 71 -8.10 4.57 8.68
N ASP A 72 -8.87 3.94 7.80
CA ASP A 72 -8.54 2.67 7.15
C ASP A 72 -7.82 2.93 5.83
N LEU A 73 -6.49 2.86 5.88
CA LEU A 73 -5.59 3.10 4.75
C LEU A 73 -5.13 1.79 4.09
N ALA A 74 -5.67 0.64 4.49
CA ALA A 74 -5.25 -0.67 4.02
C ALA A 74 -6.00 -1.14 2.75
N LEU A 75 -5.34 -1.99 1.96
CA LEU A 75 -5.89 -2.65 0.79
C LEU A 75 -5.42 -4.12 0.76
N PRO A 76 -6.26 -5.12 1.08
CA PRO A 76 -7.69 -5.03 1.44
C PRO A 76 -7.94 -4.31 2.78
N ARG A 77 -9.19 -3.87 3.02
CA ARG A 77 -9.58 -3.05 4.18
C ARG A 77 -9.30 -3.75 5.51
N ASP A 78 -8.78 -3.00 6.48
CA ASP A 78 -8.52 -3.49 7.83
C ASP A 78 -9.76 -3.40 8.75
N VAL A 79 -10.74 -2.58 8.39
CA VAL A 79 -11.91 -2.29 9.25
C VAL A 79 -13.19 -2.78 8.61
N GLU A 80 -14.01 -3.48 9.40
CA GLU A 80 -15.33 -3.93 8.96
C GLU A 80 -16.23 -2.70 8.62
N PRO A 81 -16.87 -2.65 7.44
CA PRO A 81 -17.66 -1.47 7.03
C PRO A 81 -18.82 -1.11 7.97
N SER A 82 -19.33 -2.10 8.71
CA SER A 82 -20.42 -1.90 9.67
C SER A 82 -20.02 -1.00 10.85
N VAL A 83 -18.71 -0.83 11.13
CA VAL A 83 -18.17 0.08 12.15
C VAL A 83 -18.64 1.54 11.95
N ALA A 84 -18.87 1.96 10.71
CA ALA A 84 -19.34 3.31 10.39
C ALA A 84 -20.74 3.64 10.98
N HIS A 85 -21.50 2.63 11.43
CA HIS A 85 -22.83 2.82 12.02
C HIS A 85 -22.79 2.94 13.55
N ILE A 86 -21.61 2.82 14.17
CA ILE A 86 -21.46 2.90 15.62
C ILE A 86 -21.53 4.37 16.06
N PRO A 87 -22.36 4.72 17.07
CA PRO A 87 -22.40 6.08 17.59
C PRO A 87 -21.01 6.56 18.04
N ASN A 88 -20.72 7.83 17.80
CA ASN A 88 -19.45 8.49 18.11
C ASN A 88 -18.22 7.91 17.37
N VAL A 89 -18.41 7.09 16.33
CA VAL A 89 -17.34 6.60 15.46
C VAL A 89 -17.47 7.21 14.07
N GLU A 90 -16.36 7.71 13.53
CA GLU A 90 -16.26 8.22 12.16
C GLU A 90 -15.21 7.38 11.43
N LEU A 91 -15.62 6.67 10.39
CA LEU A 91 -14.72 5.81 9.60
C LEU A 91 -14.43 6.48 8.25
N PHE A 92 -13.14 6.71 7.99
CA PHE A 92 -12.62 7.18 6.72
C PHE A 92 -11.78 6.09 6.07
N ASN A 93 -11.84 6.00 4.75
CA ASN A 93 -10.96 5.16 3.96
C ASN A 93 -10.16 5.99 2.94
N ILE A 94 -9.28 5.33 2.19
CA ILE A 94 -8.42 5.98 1.19
C ILE A 94 -9.20 6.72 0.10
N ASP A 95 -10.40 6.27 -0.26
CA ASP A 95 -11.25 6.93 -1.26
C ASP A 95 -11.79 8.26 -0.70
N ASP A 96 -12.18 8.29 0.57
CA ASP A 96 -12.69 9.51 1.23
C ASP A 96 -11.62 10.60 1.30
N LEU A 97 -10.37 10.22 1.60
CA LEU A 97 -9.23 11.13 1.64
C LEU A 97 -8.88 11.70 0.26
N SER A 98 -9.09 10.91 -0.79
CA SER A 98 -8.81 11.32 -2.17
C SER A 98 -9.69 12.48 -2.61
N SER A 99 -10.94 12.53 -2.15
CA SER A 99 -11.87 13.63 -2.44
C SER A 99 -11.42 14.98 -1.84
N ILE A 100 -10.74 14.96 -0.69
CA ILE A 100 -10.19 16.16 -0.03
C ILE A 100 -8.91 16.63 -0.73
N ALA A 101 -8.14 15.71 -1.29
CA ALA A 101 -6.91 16.01 -2.02
C ALA A 101 -7.14 16.61 -3.42
N GLU A 102 -8.38 16.62 -3.94
CA GLU A 102 -8.71 17.25 -5.22
C GLU A 102 -8.45 18.76 -5.23
N ASP A 103 -8.41 19.43 -4.07
CA ASP A 103 -8.11 20.86 -3.97
C ASP A 103 -6.68 21.23 -4.43
N ASN A 104 -5.75 20.26 -4.47
CA ASN A 104 -4.37 20.43 -4.98
C ASN A 104 -4.19 19.96 -6.45
N MET A 105 -5.26 20.03 -7.26
CA MET A 105 -5.29 19.46 -8.61
C MET A 105 -4.21 19.99 -9.57
N ASN A 106 -3.78 21.25 -9.43
CA ASN A 106 -2.85 21.88 -10.37
C ASN A 106 -1.42 21.33 -10.27
N ASP A 107 -0.95 21.05 -9.05
CA ASP A 107 0.38 20.46 -8.85
C ASP A 107 0.41 19.00 -9.29
N ARG A 108 -0.68 18.27 -9.02
CA ARG A 108 -0.87 16.90 -9.53
C ARG A 108 -0.89 16.84 -11.05
N LYS A 109 -1.57 17.78 -11.71
CA LYS A 109 -1.60 17.85 -13.19
C LYS A 109 -0.22 18.10 -13.78
N ARG A 110 0.58 19.01 -13.19
CA ARG A 110 1.96 19.25 -13.66
C ARG A 110 2.84 18.03 -13.49
N ALA A 111 2.82 17.41 -12.31
CA ALA A 111 3.58 16.19 -12.04
C ALA A 111 3.14 15.03 -12.97
N ALA A 112 1.84 14.93 -13.30
CA ALA A 112 1.33 13.93 -14.22
C ALA A 112 1.88 14.10 -15.64
N VAL A 113 1.93 15.33 -16.17
CA VAL A 113 2.50 15.60 -17.50
C VAL A 113 4.00 15.25 -17.55
N GLU A 114 4.75 15.57 -16.50
CA GLU A 114 6.16 15.17 -16.40
C GLU A 114 6.32 13.65 -16.36
N ALA A 115 5.46 12.96 -15.62
CA ALA A 115 5.46 11.49 -15.55
C ALA A 115 5.07 10.84 -16.89
N GLU A 116 4.11 11.40 -17.63
CA GLU A 116 3.70 10.91 -18.96
C GLU A 116 4.87 10.94 -19.95
N ALA A 117 5.69 12.00 -19.93
CA ALA A 117 6.87 12.10 -20.78
C ALA A 117 7.91 11.00 -20.46
N ILE A 118 8.11 10.69 -19.18
CA ILE A 118 8.99 9.60 -18.74
C ILE A 118 8.44 8.24 -19.22
N ILE A 119 7.14 8.01 -19.05
CA ILE A 119 6.47 6.78 -19.50
C ILE A 119 6.65 6.59 -21.00
N GLU A 120 6.44 7.63 -21.80
CA GLU A 120 6.55 7.53 -23.26
C GLU A 120 7.99 7.22 -23.71
N GLU A 121 9.00 7.81 -23.08
CA GLU A 121 10.40 7.47 -23.35
C GLU A 121 10.69 5.98 -23.06
N GLU A 122 10.25 5.49 -21.89
CA GLU A 122 10.48 4.11 -21.48
C GLU A 122 9.68 3.11 -22.31
N VAL A 123 8.46 3.45 -22.74
CA VAL A 123 7.68 2.65 -23.68
C VAL A 123 8.40 2.52 -25.02
N GLN A 124 8.90 3.64 -25.58
CA GLN A 124 9.66 3.58 -26.83
C GLN A 124 10.96 2.76 -26.67
N ARG A 125 11.63 2.89 -25.54
CA ARG A 125 12.84 2.11 -25.23
C ARG A 125 12.51 0.61 -25.15
N PHE A 126 11.42 0.27 -24.46
CA PHE A 126 10.93 -1.09 -24.36
C PHE A 126 10.55 -1.67 -25.73
N MET A 127 9.84 -0.91 -26.57
CA MET A 127 9.46 -1.37 -27.92
C MET A 127 10.68 -1.61 -28.80
N ARG A 128 11.69 -0.72 -28.78
CA ARG A 128 12.95 -0.95 -29.50
C ARG A 128 13.68 -2.20 -29.01
N TRP A 129 13.70 -2.43 -27.69
CA TRP A 129 14.26 -3.66 -27.13
C TRP A 129 13.46 -4.89 -27.57
N TRP A 130 12.12 -4.81 -27.56
CA TRP A 130 11.24 -5.90 -27.96
C TRP A 130 11.44 -6.28 -29.44
N GLU A 131 11.46 -5.30 -30.34
CA GLU A 131 11.73 -5.52 -31.77
C GLU A 131 13.12 -6.13 -32.02
N SER A 132 14.11 -5.85 -31.15
CA SER A 132 15.43 -6.46 -31.28
C SER A 132 15.44 -7.97 -31.02
N LEU A 133 14.44 -8.50 -30.29
CA LEU A 133 14.27 -9.93 -30.04
C LEU A 133 13.83 -10.70 -31.30
N ASP A 134 13.15 -10.04 -32.25
CA ASP A 134 12.73 -10.67 -33.50
C ASP A 134 13.92 -11.04 -34.42
N ALA A 135 15.08 -10.41 -34.21
CA ALA A 135 16.31 -10.75 -34.93
C ALA A 135 17.06 -11.97 -34.34
N GLU A 136 16.69 -12.41 -33.14
CA GLU A 136 17.37 -13.50 -32.43
C GLU A 136 17.28 -14.87 -33.15
N PRO A 137 16.12 -15.29 -33.71
CA PRO A 137 16.03 -16.52 -34.48
C PRO A 137 16.88 -16.50 -35.76
N MET A 138 16.87 -15.37 -36.49
CA MET A 138 17.64 -15.20 -37.73
C MET A 138 19.15 -15.23 -37.47
N LEU A 139 19.61 -14.55 -36.40
CA LEU A 139 21.02 -14.56 -35.99
C LEU A 139 21.49 -15.95 -35.58
N ARG A 140 20.63 -16.73 -34.93
CA ARG A 140 20.93 -18.12 -34.57
C ARG A 140 21.09 -18.99 -35.82
N GLU A 141 20.21 -18.84 -36.80
CA GLU A 141 20.23 -19.63 -38.03
C GLU A 141 21.47 -19.30 -38.89
N LEU A 142 21.83 -18.02 -39.01
CA LEU A 142 23.08 -17.60 -39.66
C LEU A 142 24.33 -18.17 -38.98
N ARG A 143 24.36 -18.23 -37.65
CA ARG A 143 25.48 -18.84 -36.91
C ARG A 143 25.59 -20.35 -37.17
N ILE A 144 24.46 -21.05 -37.24
CA ILE A 144 24.44 -22.49 -37.56
C ILE A 144 24.98 -22.71 -38.97
N GLN A 145 24.52 -21.94 -39.95
CA GLN A 145 25.01 -22.05 -41.33
C GLN A 145 26.51 -21.73 -41.46
N ALA A 146 26.99 -20.69 -40.77
CA ALA A 146 28.40 -20.35 -40.78
C ALA A 146 29.28 -21.45 -40.15
N GLU A 147 28.79 -22.10 -39.09
CA GLU A 147 29.48 -23.20 -38.43
C GLU A 147 29.50 -24.47 -39.29
N ASP A 148 28.42 -24.78 -39.99
CA ASP A 148 28.36 -25.90 -40.95
C ASP A 148 29.39 -25.71 -42.09
N ILE A 149 29.46 -24.51 -42.67
CA ILE A 149 30.47 -24.20 -43.70
C ILE A 149 31.88 -24.33 -43.13
N ARG A 150 32.14 -23.81 -41.93
CA ARG A 150 33.44 -23.91 -41.27
C ARG A 150 33.86 -25.37 -41.07
N GLN A 151 32.93 -26.24 -40.66
CA GLN A 151 33.22 -27.66 -40.48
C GLN A 151 33.51 -28.37 -41.81
N GLN A 152 32.81 -28.01 -42.89
CA GLN A 152 33.06 -28.56 -44.22
C GLN A 152 34.45 -28.17 -44.78
N GLU A 153 34.92 -26.95 -44.52
CA GLU A 153 36.23 -26.46 -45.01
C GLU A 153 37.43 -27.00 -44.19
N ILE A 154 37.20 -27.53 -42.99
CA ILE A 154 38.25 -28.07 -42.11
C ILE A 154 38.39 -29.60 -42.21
N ALA A 155 37.40 -30.29 -42.81
CA ALA A 155 37.41 -31.73 -43.06
C ALA A 155 38.16 -32.09 -44.35
#